data_AF-A0A954ER55-F1
#
_entry.id   AF-A0A954ER55-F1
#
_cell.length_a   1.000
_cell.length_b   1.000
_cell.length_c   1.000
_cell.angle_alpha   90.00
_cell.angle_beta   90.00
_cell.angle_gamma   90.00
#
_symmetry.space_group_name_H-M   'P 1'
#
loop_
_entity.id
_entity.type
_entity.pdbx_description
1 polymer ?
#
loop_
_entity_poly.entity_id
_entity_poly.type
_entity_poly.pdbx_seq_one_letter_code
_entity_poly.pdbx_strand_id
1 'polypeptide(L)'
;MNAPNVSQLLDKVPPQDLEAERSVLGSILFASDAFDEVVQLIQSDCFYVDAHRRIFRAIHDMYERGTRAIDVITLAHELSKSGNLEAIGEPAYLNEIMGSVPHAAHAEHYARIVRDRWLQRSLIEACTESLREAFHGTQDIEDILATAERRVFQIAEEQTGIDSFGINEILDRTFERIFERMEQDGTVSGLHSGFHGLDEKTGGFQPT
;
A
#
# COMPACT_ATOMS: atom_id res chain seq x y z
N MET A 1 -23.91 -33.54 -0.45
CA MET A 1 -23.52 -32.15 -0.15
C MET A 1 -24.05 -31.30 -1.27
N ASN A 2 -25.11 -30.51 -1.05
CA ASN A 2 -25.61 -29.57 -2.05
C ASN A 2 -24.65 -28.37 -2.06
N ALA A 3 -23.91 -28.19 -3.15
CA ALA A 3 -23.14 -26.96 -3.33
C ALA A 3 -24.09 -25.76 -3.29
N PRO A 4 -23.74 -24.67 -2.58
CA PRO A 4 -24.56 -23.47 -2.56
C PRO A 4 -24.78 -22.94 -3.97
N ASN A 5 -26.00 -22.49 -4.27
CA ASN A 5 -26.34 -21.88 -5.55
C ASN A 5 -25.51 -20.59 -5.71
N VAL A 6 -24.88 -20.38 -6.88
CA VAL A 6 -24.06 -19.19 -7.19
C VAL A 6 -24.83 -17.89 -6.92
N SER A 7 -26.15 -17.88 -7.20
CA SER A 7 -27.02 -16.74 -6.88
C SER A 7 -27.02 -16.39 -5.38
N GLN A 8 -27.06 -17.41 -4.51
CA GLN A 8 -27.07 -17.21 -3.04
C GLN A 8 -25.71 -16.77 -2.49
N LEU A 9 -24.62 -16.98 -3.25
CA LEU A 9 -23.29 -16.48 -2.90
C LEU A 9 -23.11 -15.01 -3.26
N LEU A 10 -23.72 -14.56 -4.36
CA LEU A 10 -23.69 -13.17 -4.83
C LEU A 10 -24.55 -12.22 -3.98
N ASP A 11 -25.57 -12.73 -3.29
CA ASP A 11 -26.41 -11.95 -2.36
C ASP A 11 -25.71 -11.65 -1.02
N LYS A 12 -24.51 -12.20 -0.78
CA LYS A 12 -23.76 -11.95 0.45
C LYS A 12 -23.06 -10.60 0.39
N VAL A 13 -22.96 -9.97 1.57
CA VAL A 13 -22.10 -8.80 1.74
C VAL A 13 -20.67 -9.15 1.33
N PRO A 14 -20.03 -8.37 0.44
CA PRO A 14 -18.66 -8.61 0.03
C PRO A 14 -17.70 -8.67 1.23
N PRO A 15 -16.64 -9.50 1.18
CA PRO A 15 -15.67 -9.60 2.25
C PRO A 15 -15.07 -8.25 2.68
N GLN A 16 -15.20 -7.92 3.96
CA GLN A 16 -14.75 -6.65 4.52
C GLN A 16 -14.39 -6.83 5.99
N ASP A 17 -13.57 -5.92 6.51
CA ASP A 17 -13.28 -5.82 7.93
C ASP A 17 -13.17 -4.33 8.32
N LEU A 18 -14.30 -3.76 8.73
CA LEU A 18 -14.42 -2.34 9.02
C LEU A 18 -13.62 -1.93 10.27
N GLU A 19 -13.36 -2.86 11.17
CA GLU A 19 -12.56 -2.60 12.37
C GLU A 19 -11.07 -2.55 12.01
N ALA A 20 -10.59 -3.46 11.16
CA ALA A 20 -9.24 -3.39 10.61
C ALA A 20 -9.02 -2.11 9.80
N GLU A 21 -9.97 -1.72 8.93
CA GLU A 21 -9.87 -0.48 8.16
C GLU A 21 -9.71 0.77 9.03
N ARG A 22 -10.56 0.91 10.06
CA ARG A 22 -10.45 2.03 11.01
C ARG A 22 -9.17 1.95 11.83
N SER A 23 -8.73 0.75 12.20
CA SER A 23 -7.49 0.56 12.95
C SER A 23 -6.27 0.97 12.13
N VAL A 24 -6.21 0.67 10.82
CA VAL A 24 -5.15 1.16 9.93
C VAL A 24 -5.08 2.68 9.92
N LEU A 25 -6.22 3.33 9.63
CA LEU A 25 -6.27 4.79 9.54
C LEU A 25 -5.98 5.44 10.89
N GLY A 26 -6.51 4.87 11.97
CA GLY A 26 -6.26 5.31 13.34
C GLY A 26 -4.80 5.17 13.73
N SER A 27 -4.13 4.08 13.36
CA SER A 27 -2.68 3.91 13.56
C SER A 27 -1.88 5.02 12.89
N ILE A 28 -2.19 5.33 11.62
CA ILE A 28 -1.48 6.37 10.85
C ILE A 28 -1.71 7.76 11.47
N LEU A 29 -2.94 8.06 11.88
CA LEU A 29 -3.26 9.34 12.51
C LEU A 29 -2.66 9.48 13.91
N PHE A 30 -2.47 8.38 14.62
CA PHE A 30 -1.82 8.37 15.93
C PHE A 30 -0.30 8.47 15.83
N ALA A 31 0.30 7.75 14.87
CA ALA A 31 1.73 7.74 14.60
C ALA A 31 1.95 7.76 13.08
N SER A 32 2.32 8.92 12.53
CA SER A 32 2.47 9.14 11.09
C SER A 32 3.48 8.19 10.43
N ASP A 33 4.52 7.78 11.16
CA ASP A 33 5.57 6.87 10.69
C ASP A 33 5.01 5.47 10.35
N ALA A 34 3.87 5.09 10.93
CA ALA A 34 3.19 3.83 10.58
C ALA A 34 2.75 3.78 9.11
N PHE A 35 2.62 4.94 8.45
CA PHE A 35 2.28 4.98 7.03
C PHE A 35 3.35 4.33 6.14
N ASP A 36 4.64 4.42 6.51
CA ASP A 36 5.75 3.84 5.75
C ASP A 36 5.62 2.32 5.57
N GLU A 37 5.14 1.64 6.60
CA GLU A 37 4.88 0.19 6.58
C GLU A 37 3.56 -0.14 5.87
N VAL A 38 2.53 0.69 6.07
CA VAL A 38 1.19 0.43 5.52
C VAL A 38 1.14 0.63 4.01
N VAL A 39 1.81 1.66 3.49
CA VAL A 39 1.82 1.97 2.05
C VAL A 39 2.50 0.88 1.23
N GLN A 40 3.37 0.08 1.86
CA GLN A 40 4.00 -1.11 1.26
C GLN A 40 3.05 -2.33 1.17
N LEU A 41 1.86 -2.26 1.76
CA LEU A 41 0.94 -3.40 1.84
C LEU A 41 -0.40 -3.17 1.16
N ILE A 42 -0.89 -1.93 1.17
CA ILE A 42 -2.24 -1.60 0.68
C ILE A 42 -2.28 -0.24 -0.01
N GLN A 43 -3.23 -0.11 -0.93
CA GLN A 43 -3.58 1.12 -1.63
C GLN A 43 -4.98 1.61 -1.21
N SER A 44 -5.36 2.81 -1.64
CA SER A 44 -6.69 3.37 -1.31
C SER A 44 -7.83 2.44 -1.68
N ASP A 45 -7.71 1.72 -2.79
CA ASP A 45 -8.78 0.87 -3.32
C ASP A 45 -8.96 -0.44 -2.53
N CYS A 46 -8.00 -0.75 -1.65
CA CYS A 46 -8.09 -1.87 -0.71
C CYS A 46 -9.21 -1.70 0.32
N PHE A 47 -9.54 -0.46 0.68
CA PHE A 47 -10.62 -0.18 1.62
C PHE A 47 -11.98 -0.47 1.00
N TYR A 48 -12.90 -1.03 1.77
CA TYR A 48 -14.28 -1.24 1.34
C TYR A 48 -15.09 0.06 1.42
N VAL A 49 -14.91 0.82 2.50
CA VAL A 49 -15.67 2.06 2.74
C VAL A 49 -15.09 3.22 1.93
N ASP A 50 -15.92 3.88 1.13
CA ASP A 50 -15.51 5.03 0.30
C ASP A 50 -14.85 6.14 1.12
N ALA A 51 -15.39 6.44 2.31
CA ALA A 51 -14.79 7.42 3.21
C ALA A 51 -13.35 7.06 3.60
N HIS A 52 -13.09 5.78 3.90
CA HIS A 52 -11.73 5.31 4.21
C HIS A 52 -10.80 5.38 2.99
N ARG A 53 -11.30 5.08 1.79
CA ARG A 53 -10.53 5.26 0.53
C ARG A 53 -10.07 6.71 0.36
N ARG A 54 -10.98 7.66 0.56
CA ARG A 54 -10.71 9.10 0.45
C ARG A 54 -9.70 9.56 1.49
N ILE A 55 -9.85 9.11 2.74
CA ILE A 55 -8.91 9.40 3.82
C ILE A 55 -7.51 8.88 3.46
N PHE A 56 -7.40 7.60 3.10
CA PHE A 56 -6.11 7.01 2.76
C PHE A 56 -5.45 7.68 1.56
N ARG A 57 -6.23 8.00 0.52
CA ARG A 57 -5.73 8.76 -0.64
C ARG A 57 -5.22 10.14 -0.24
N ALA A 58 -5.94 10.87 0.60
CA ALA A 58 -5.50 12.19 1.08
C ALA A 58 -4.19 12.09 1.90
N ILE A 59 -4.07 11.08 2.77
CA ILE A 59 -2.82 10.79 3.51
C ILE A 59 -1.67 10.53 2.54
N HIS A 60 -1.89 9.65 1.54
CA HIS A 60 -0.90 9.34 0.52
C HIS A 60 -0.48 10.59 -0.28
N ASP A 61 -1.44 11.40 -0.74
CA ASP A 61 -1.16 12.63 -1.48
C ASP A 61 -0.39 13.67 -0.64
N MET A 62 -0.67 13.75 0.66
CA MET A 62 0.10 14.58 1.60
C MET A 62 1.54 14.09 1.74
N TYR A 63 1.70 12.77 1.89
CA TYR A 63 2.99 12.11 2.03
C TYR A 63 3.87 12.29 0.78
N GLU A 64 3.31 12.11 -0.41
CA GLU A 64 3.98 12.33 -1.71
C GLU A 64 4.48 13.78 -1.87
N ARG A 65 3.79 14.75 -1.29
CA ARG A 65 4.22 16.16 -1.27
C ARG A 65 5.28 16.46 -0.20
N GLY A 66 5.73 15.45 0.54
CA GLY A 66 6.73 15.57 1.61
C GLY A 66 6.15 15.93 2.97
N THR A 67 4.83 15.90 3.16
CA THR A 67 4.22 16.17 4.47
C THR A 67 4.34 14.94 5.35
N ARG A 68 5.18 15.00 6.39
CA ARG A 68 5.40 13.86 7.30
C ARG A 68 4.54 13.89 8.56
N ALA A 69 4.20 15.08 9.05
CA ALA A 69 3.30 15.23 10.20
C ALA A 69 1.84 15.17 9.75
N ILE A 70 1.31 13.95 9.63
CA ILE A 70 -0.08 13.69 9.27
C ILE A 70 -0.87 13.36 10.54
N ASP A 71 -1.71 14.28 10.96
CA ASP A 71 -2.61 14.17 12.11
C ASP A 71 -4.04 14.56 11.72
N VAL A 72 -4.99 14.46 12.66
CA VAL A 72 -6.40 14.78 12.40
C VAL A 72 -6.60 16.21 11.90
N ILE A 73 -5.84 17.18 12.40
CA ILE A 73 -6.02 18.60 12.07
C ILE A 73 -5.52 18.87 10.65
N THR A 74 -4.31 18.41 10.35
CA THR A 74 -3.65 18.56 9.04
C THR A 74 -4.43 17.81 7.95
N LEU A 75 -4.88 16.59 8.23
CA LEU A 75 -5.72 15.82 7.31
C LEU A 75 -7.09 16.49 7.09
N ALA A 76 -7.74 16.98 8.14
CA ALA A 76 -9.02 17.67 8.01
C ALA A 76 -8.90 18.93 7.12
N HIS A 77 -7.82 19.68 7.26
CA HIS A 77 -7.54 20.84 6.41
C HIS A 77 -7.34 20.44 4.94
N GLU A 78 -6.59 19.36 4.68
CA GLU A 78 -6.39 18.84 3.32
C GLU A 78 -7.69 18.34 2.68
N LEU A 79 -8.50 17.59 3.43
CA LEU A 79 -9.80 17.11 2.99
C LEU A 79 -10.79 18.25 2.75
N SER A 80 -10.71 19.32 3.54
CA SER A 80 -11.51 20.54 3.33
C SER A 80 -11.11 21.23 2.03
N LYS A 81 -9.81 21.41 1.79
CA LYS A 81 -9.27 22.03 0.57
C LYS A 81 -9.66 21.27 -0.70
N SER A 82 -9.71 19.94 -0.63
CA SER A 82 -10.10 19.07 -1.75
C SER A 82 -11.62 18.87 -1.89
N GLY A 83 -12.43 19.44 -0.98
CA GLY A 83 -13.89 19.30 -0.99
C GLY A 83 -14.41 17.91 -0.60
N ASN A 84 -13.57 17.08 0.03
CA ASN A 84 -13.91 15.71 0.44
C ASN A 84 -14.37 15.61 1.89
N LEU A 85 -14.16 16.64 2.72
CA LEU A 85 -14.40 16.57 4.17
C LEU A 85 -15.86 16.26 4.54
N GLU A 86 -16.83 16.83 3.82
CA GLU A 86 -18.25 16.55 4.04
C GLU A 86 -18.60 15.10 3.64
N ALA A 87 -17.99 14.58 2.58
CA ALA A 87 -18.25 13.24 2.07
C ALA A 87 -17.76 12.12 3.01
N ILE A 88 -16.83 12.43 3.93
CA ILE A 88 -16.32 11.46 4.91
C ILE A 88 -17.03 11.50 6.27
N GLY A 89 -18.02 12.39 6.47
CA GLY A 89 -18.76 12.49 7.74
C GLY A 89 -18.23 13.53 8.73
N GLU A 90 -17.62 14.61 8.22
CA GLU A 90 -17.11 15.76 9.00
C GLU A 90 -15.87 15.46 9.87
N PRO A 91 -15.16 16.48 10.41
CA PRO A 91 -13.95 16.27 11.23
C PRO A 91 -14.13 15.39 12.46
N ALA A 92 -15.36 15.26 12.96
CA ALA A 92 -15.68 14.38 14.09
C ALA A 92 -15.33 12.92 13.77
N TYR A 93 -15.58 12.47 12.54
CA TYR A 93 -15.32 11.10 12.14
C TYR A 93 -13.83 10.74 12.16
N LEU A 94 -12.94 11.69 11.84
CA LEU A 94 -11.49 11.48 11.93
C LEU A 94 -11.04 11.25 13.39
N ASN A 95 -11.68 11.92 14.36
CA ASN A 95 -11.42 11.69 15.78
C ASN A 95 -11.92 10.31 16.23
N GLU A 96 -13.07 9.86 15.73
CA GLU A 96 -13.58 8.51 16.01
C GLU A 96 -12.65 7.44 15.46
N ILE A 97 -12.12 7.61 14.24
CA ILE A 97 -11.13 6.71 13.64
C ILE A 97 -9.87 6.65 14.51
N MET A 98 -9.32 7.80 14.90
CA MET A 98 -8.15 7.86 15.78
C MET A 98 -8.41 7.15 17.12
N GLY A 99 -9.60 7.30 17.70
CA GLY A 99 -9.98 6.64 18.95
C GLY A 99 -10.27 5.13 18.84
N SER A 100 -10.40 4.60 17.62
CA SER A 100 -10.74 3.20 17.38
C SER A 100 -9.53 2.26 17.38
N VAL A 101 -8.31 2.79 17.23
CA VAL A 101 -7.10 1.97 17.17
C VAL A 101 -6.74 1.46 18.57
N PRO A 102 -6.67 0.13 18.79
CA PRO A 102 -6.25 -0.40 20.08
C PRO A 102 -4.76 -0.13 20.35
N HIS A 103 -3.91 -0.36 19.35
CA HIS A 103 -2.47 -0.19 19.40
C HIS A 103 -1.92 0.22 18.03
N ALA A 104 -1.37 1.44 17.94
CA ALA A 104 -0.82 1.97 16.68
C ALA A 104 0.34 1.12 16.12
N ALA A 105 1.11 0.47 17.00
CA ALA A 105 2.23 -0.41 16.63
C ALA A 105 1.83 -1.69 15.86
N HIS A 106 0.54 -1.93 15.63
CA HIS A 106 0.04 -3.07 14.86
C HIS A 106 -0.53 -2.65 13.51
N ALA A 107 -0.18 -1.47 13.00
CA ALA A 107 -0.62 -0.94 11.72
C ALA A 107 -0.42 -1.94 10.56
N GLU A 108 0.77 -2.53 10.44
CA GLU A 108 1.08 -3.57 9.45
C GLU A 108 0.11 -4.76 9.54
N HIS A 109 -0.18 -5.23 10.76
CA HIS A 109 -1.08 -6.37 10.96
C HIS A 109 -2.49 -6.05 10.46
N TYR A 110 -3.02 -4.88 10.82
CA TYR A 110 -4.34 -4.45 10.35
C TYR A 110 -4.36 -4.25 8.82
N ALA A 111 -3.29 -3.71 8.24
CA ALA A 111 -3.16 -3.54 6.80
C ALA A 111 -3.21 -4.88 6.06
N ARG A 112 -2.56 -5.93 6.59
CA ARG A 112 -2.65 -7.29 6.04
C ARG A 112 -4.08 -7.82 6.05
N ILE A 113 -4.85 -7.58 7.12
CA ILE A 113 -6.26 -7.98 7.17
C ILE A 113 -7.07 -7.26 6.08
N VAL A 114 -6.90 -5.94 5.94
CA VAL A 114 -7.59 -5.15 4.90
C VAL A 114 -7.23 -5.66 3.50
N ARG A 115 -5.95 -5.94 3.27
CA ARG A 115 -5.45 -6.51 2.01
C ARG A 115 -6.10 -7.85 1.68
N ASP A 116 -6.16 -8.76 2.65
CA ASP A 116 -6.74 -10.10 2.45
C ASP A 116 -8.24 -10.00 2.12
N ARG A 117 -8.96 -9.06 2.74
CA ARG A 117 -10.38 -8.79 2.40
C ARG A 117 -10.53 -8.20 1.01
N TRP A 118 -9.68 -7.26 0.63
CA TRP A 118 -9.66 -6.74 -0.74
C TRP A 118 -9.40 -7.84 -1.76
N LEU A 119 -8.40 -8.68 -1.54
CA LEU A 119 -8.07 -9.80 -2.43
C LEU A 119 -9.25 -10.75 -2.62
N GLN A 120 -9.97 -11.07 -1.55
CA GLN A 120 -11.19 -11.87 -1.60
C GLN A 120 -12.27 -11.18 -2.45
N ARG A 121 -12.47 -9.86 -2.30
CA ARG A 121 -13.45 -9.11 -3.12
C ARG A 121 -13.05 -9.08 -4.58
N SER A 122 -11.80 -8.74 -4.90
CA SER A 122 -11.30 -8.66 -6.27
C SER A 122 -11.44 -10.00 -6.99
N LEU A 123 -11.15 -11.11 -6.30
CA LEU A 123 -11.33 -12.45 -6.86
C LEU A 123 -12.80 -12.77 -7.13
N ILE A 124 -13.71 -12.43 -6.20
CA ILE A 124 -15.15 -12.61 -6.41
C ILE A 124 -15.63 -11.82 -7.63
N GLU A 125 -15.17 -10.58 -7.78
CA GLU A 125 -15.50 -9.71 -8.91
C GLU A 125 -15.00 -10.30 -10.23
N ALA A 126 -13.73 -10.69 -10.30
CA ALA A 126 -13.15 -11.30 -11.51
C ALA A 126 -13.87 -12.60 -11.90
N CYS A 127 -14.21 -13.46 -10.93
CA CYS A 127 -14.97 -14.68 -11.20
C CYS A 127 -16.40 -14.39 -11.67
N THR A 128 -17.05 -13.37 -11.10
CA THR A 128 -18.42 -12.98 -11.48
C THR A 128 -18.46 -12.42 -12.89
N GLU A 129 -17.49 -11.59 -13.27
CA GLU A 129 -17.39 -11.06 -14.62
C GLU A 129 -17.09 -12.17 -15.64
N SER A 130 -16.14 -13.06 -15.32
CA SER A 130 -15.80 -14.20 -16.17
C SER A 130 -16.99 -15.13 -16.38
N LEU A 131 -17.82 -15.34 -15.34
CA LEU A 131 -19.07 -16.09 -15.45
C LEU A 131 -20.05 -15.38 -16.37
N ARG A 132 -20.23 -14.05 -16.23
CA ARG A 132 -21.12 -13.27 -17.09
C ARG A 132 -20.73 -13.38 -18.56
N GLU A 133 -19.44 -13.24 -18.86
CA GLU A 133 -18.92 -13.38 -20.23
C GLU A 133 -19.08 -14.79 -20.77
N ALA A 134 -18.87 -15.84 -19.96
CA ALA A 134 -19.08 -17.21 -20.40
C ALA A 134 -20.55 -17.51 -20.76
N PHE A 135 -21.52 -16.86 -20.10
CA PHE A 135 -22.95 -17.04 -20.41
C PHE A 135 -23.47 -16.17 -21.56
N HIS A 136 -22.95 -14.95 -21.70
CA HIS A 136 -23.52 -13.93 -22.59
C HIS A 136 -22.57 -13.39 -23.66
N GLY A 137 -21.31 -13.82 -23.64
CA GLY A 137 -20.29 -13.43 -24.60
C GLY A 137 -20.69 -13.79 -26.02
N THR A 138 -20.54 -12.83 -26.93
CA THR A 138 -20.71 -13.02 -28.39
C THR A 138 -19.37 -13.13 -29.12
N GLN A 139 -18.27 -13.06 -28.36
CA GLN A 139 -16.89 -13.14 -28.81
C GLN A 139 -16.44 -14.59 -28.99
N ASP A 140 -15.26 -14.79 -29.58
CA ASP A 140 -14.64 -16.11 -29.64
C ASP A 140 -14.36 -16.65 -28.22
N ILE A 141 -14.48 -17.96 -28.02
CA ILE A 141 -14.23 -18.59 -26.73
C ILE A 141 -12.78 -18.44 -26.27
N GLU A 142 -11.83 -18.38 -27.21
CA GLU A 142 -10.41 -18.13 -26.92
C GLU A 142 -10.19 -16.73 -26.32
N ASP A 143 -10.92 -15.72 -26.81
CA ASP A 143 -10.84 -14.35 -26.30
C ASP A 143 -11.42 -14.22 -24.88
N ILE A 144 -12.54 -14.91 -24.62
CA ILE A 144 -13.17 -14.96 -23.29
C ILE A 144 -12.22 -15.63 -22.28
N LEU A 145 -11.59 -16.73 -22.66
CA LEU A 145 -10.61 -17.43 -21.82
C LEU A 145 -9.42 -16.52 -21.50
N ALA A 146 -8.80 -15.90 -22.51
CA ALA A 146 -7.67 -15.00 -22.33
C ALA A 146 -8.01 -13.77 -21.46
N THR A 147 -9.26 -13.29 -21.54
CA THR A 147 -9.72 -12.17 -20.70
C THR A 147 -9.91 -12.59 -19.24
N ALA A 148 -10.47 -13.77 -19.00
CA ALA A 148 -10.57 -14.32 -17.64
C ALA A 148 -9.18 -14.54 -17.01
N GLU A 149 -8.22 -15.09 -17.76
CA GLU A 149 -6.83 -15.27 -17.30
C GLU A 149 -6.18 -13.93 -16.92
N ARG A 150 -6.30 -12.91 -17.78
CA ARG A 150 -5.77 -11.57 -17.50
C ARG A 150 -6.34 -10.96 -16.22
N ARG A 151 -7.65 -11.08 -15.97
CA ARG A 151 -8.28 -10.55 -14.74
C ARG A 151 -7.69 -11.18 -13.48
N VAL A 152 -7.56 -12.50 -13.47
CA VAL A 152 -7.00 -13.22 -12.31
C VAL A 152 -5.53 -12.86 -12.12
N PHE A 153 -4.78 -12.74 -13.23
CA PHE A 153 -3.37 -12.36 -13.18
C PHE A 153 -3.17 -10.93 -12.66
N GLN A 154 -4.00 -9.97 -13.07
CA GLN A 154 -3.93 -8.58 -12.61
C GLN A 154 -4.07 -8.47 -11.09
N ILE A 155 -4.96 -9.26 -10.48
CA ILE A 155 -5.13 -9.30 -9.02
C ILE A 155 -3.84 -9.73 -8.31
N ALA A 156 -3.09 -10.68 -8.89
CA ALA A 156 -1.81 -11.13 -8.37
C ALA A 156 -0.67 -10.11 -8.62
N GLU A 157 -0.74 -9.36 -9.72
CA GLU A 157 0.24 -8.31 -10.03
C GLU A 157 0.07 -7.10 -9.10
N GLU A 158 -1.17 -6.69 -8.82
CA GLU A 158 -1.48 -5.63 -7.85
C GLU A 158 -0.99 -5.96 -6.43
N GLN A 159 -0.79 -7.25 -6.11
CA GLN A 159 -0.14 -7.69 -4.87
C GLN A 159 1.37 -7.41 -4.86
N THR A 160 2.03 -7.52 -6.03
CA THR A 160 3.48 -7.42 -6.18
C THR A 160 3.93 -5.99 -6.52
N GLY A 161 3.05 -5.19 -7.15
CA GLY A 161 3.30 -3.79 -7.48
C GLY A 161 3.61 -2.93 -6.24
N ILE A 162 3.17 -3.35 -5.06
CA ILE A 162 3.45 -2.66 -3.80
C ILE A 162 4.89 -2.92 -3.31
N ASP A 163 5.50 -4.07 -3.65
CA ASP A 163 6.94 -4.35 -3.41
C ASP A 163 7.87 -3.58 -4.38
N SER A 164 7.36 -3.08 -5.53
CA SER A 164 8.19 -2.37 -6.52
C SER A 164 8.60 -0.96 -6.09
N PHE A 165 7.87 -0.33 -5.15
CA PHE A 165 8.26 0.98 -4.60
C PHE A 165 9.59 0.90 -3.83
N GLY A 166 9.93 -0.25 -3.24
CA GLY A 166 11.20 -0.44 -2.54
C GLY A 166 12.42 -0.49 -3.46
N ILE A 167 12.31 -0.99 -4.70
CA ILE A 167 13.47 -1.12 -5.59
C ILE A 167 13.95 0.25 -6.06
N ASN A 168 13.05 1.15 -6.44
CA ASN A 168 13.44 2.48 -6.90
C ASN A 168 14.11 3.28 -5.78
N GLU A 169 13.60 3.20 -4.53
CA GLU A 169 14.23 3.85 -3.38
C GLU A 169 15.59 3.24 -3.02
N ILE A 170 15.73 1.90 -3.11
CA ILE A 170 17.02 1.22 -2.93
C ILE A 170 18.01 1.64 -4.02
N LEU A 171 17.56 1.78 -5.27
CA LEU A 171 18.40 2.21 -6.38
C LEU A 171 18.85 3.66 -6.18
N ASP A 172 17.96 4.56 -5.77
CA ASP A 172 18.30 5.96 -5.49
C ASP A 172 19.32 6.07 -4.35
N ARG A 173 19.11 5.38 -3.23
CA ARG A 173 20.11 5.31 -2.13
C ARG A 173 21.44 4.69 -2.57
N THR A 174 21.41 3.75 -3.51
CA THR A 174 22.61 3.12 -4.06
C THR A 174 23.36 4.07 -4.98
N PHE A 175 22.64 4.82 -5.83
CA PHE A 175 23.23 5.84 -6.69
C PHE A 175 23.82 6.98 -5.89
N GLU A 176 23.16 7.48 -4.84
CA GLU A 176 23.71 8.48 -3.92
C GLU A 176 25.04 8.01 -3.32
N ARG A 177 25.13 6.77 -2.81
CA ARG A 177 26.39 6.20 -2.30
C ARG A 177 27.48 6.06 -3.36
N ILE A 178 27.12 5.80 -4.61
CA ILE A 178 28.08 5.75 -5.73
C ILE A 178 28.59 7.16 -6.04
N PHE A 179 27.69 8.15 -6.09
CA PHE A 179 28.04 9.55 -6.34
C PHE A 179 28.93 10.12 -5.23
N GLU A 180 28.61 9.91 -3.96
CA GLU A 180 29.45 10.31 -2.82
C GLU A 180 30.87 9.75 -2.91
N ARG A 181 31.00 8.49 -3.35
CA ARG A 181 32.31 7.83 -3.53
C ARG A 181 33.08 8.32 -4.75
N MET A 182 32.38 8.70 -5.81
CA MET A 182 33.00 9.28 -7.01
C MET A 182 33.44 10.73 -6.78
N GLU A 183 32.73 11.48 -5.92
CA GLU A 183 33.10 12.86 -5.59
C GLU A 183 34.31 12.92 -4.63
N GLN A 184 34.59 11.85 -3.89
CA GLN A 184 35.79 11.65 -3.08
C GLN A 184 36.96 11.06 -3.90
N ASP A 185 37.33 11.73 -4.99
CA ASP A 185 38.48 11.35 -5.81
C ASP A 185 39.79 11.50 -4.99
N GLY A 186 40.32 10.38 -4.49
CA GLY A 186 41.71 10.27 -4.03
C GLY A 186 41.97 9.92 -2.57
N THR A 187 40.94 9.73 -1.74
CA THR A 187 41.12 9.26 -0.35
C THR A 187 40.45 7.91 -0.13
N VAL A 188 41.25 6.92 0.27
CA VAL A 188 40.83 5.60 0.76
C VAL A 188 39.57 5.76 1.63
N SER A 189 38.45 5.19 1.19
CA SER A 189 37.10 5.38 1.75
C SER A 189 36.97 4.99 3.25
N GLY A 190 37.92 4.24 3.79
CA GLY A 190 37.99 3.80 5.18
C GLY A 190 39.21 4.32 5.94
N LEU A 191 39.27 4.00 7.24
CA LEU A 191 40.40 4.35 8.08
C LEU A 191 41.67 3.65 7.59
N HIS A 192 42.76 4.37 7.33
CA HIS A 192 43.98 3.76 6.80
C HIS A 192 44.57 2.77 7.79
N SER A 193 44.94 1.59 7.31
CA SER A 193 45.67 0.60 8.11
C SER A 193 47.15 0.97 8.27
N GLY A 194 47.67 1.85 7.41
CA GLY A 194 49.08 2.24 7.35
C GLY A 194 49.94 1.29 6.51
N PHE A 195 49.34 0.23 5.96
CA PHE A 195 49.97 -0.69 5.01
C PHE A 195 49.44 -0.43 3.60
N HIS A 196 50.27 0.19 2.77
CA HIS A 196 49.85 0.65 1.43
C HIS A 196 49.21 -0.46 0.57
N GLY A 197 49.83 -1.65 0.51
CA GLY A 197 49.29 -2.76 -0.29
C GLY A 197 48.01 -3.39 0.28
N LEU A 198 47.72 -3.17 1.56
CA LEU A 198 46.44 -3.60 2.16
C LEU A 198 45.36 -2.56 1.87
N ASP A 199 45.67 -1.28 2.08
CA ASP A 199 44.76 -0.15 1.84
C ASP A 199 44.36 -0.05 0.35
N GLU A 200 45.27 -0.38 -0.58
CA GLU A 200 44.98 -0.47 -2.02
C GLU A 200 43.96 -1.57 -2.35
N LYS A 201 43.97 -2.69 -1.61
CA LYS A 201 43.07 -3.82 -1.84
C LYS A 201 41.73 -3.68 -1.12
N THR A 202 41.69 -2.99 0.02
CA THR A 202 40.50 -2.94 0.89
C THR A 202 39.82 -1.58 0.91
N GLY A 203 40.47 -0.53 0.41
CA GLY A 203 39.99 0.83 0.56
C GLY A 203 39.95 1.28 2.03
N GLY A 204 40.79 0.70 2.89
CA GLY A 204 40.90 0.99 4.33
C GLY A 204 39.88 0.23 5.18
N PHE A 205 39.89 0.46 6.50
CA PHE A 205 38.89 -0.08 7.42
C PHE A 205 37.56 0.64 7.26
N GLN A 206 36.57 -0.08 6.75
CA GLN A 206 35.21 0.43 6.55
C GLN A 206 34.47 0.50 7.90
N PRO A 207 33.73 1.58 8.20
CA PRO A 207 32.85 1.62 9.34
C PRO A 207 31.72 0.60 9.18
N THR A 208 31.38 -0.11 10.26
CA THR A 208 30.18 -0.95 10.37
C THR A 208 28.94 -0.13 10.64
#